data_AF-A0A914EC07-F1
#
_entry.id   AF-A0A914EC07-F1
#
_cell.length_a   1.000
_cell.length_b   1.000
_cell.length_c   1.000
_cell.angle_alpha   90.00
_cell.angle_beta   90.00
_cell.angle_gamma   90.00
#
_symmetry.space_group_name_H-M   'P 1'
#
loop_
_entity.id
_entity.type
_entity.pdbx_description
1 polymer ?
#
loop_
_entity_poly.entity_id
_entity_poly.type
_entity_poly.pdbx_seq_one_letter_code
_entity_poly.pdbx_strand_id
1 'polypeptide(L)'
;MTSKATSETKLSDESRVSQLEKILKEQAERAEKERTELMAMLKQQADLLNKLTAAGNASGNPTTIMPVLSPEEILANTIHAKLGDFNYDPEAESTFDVWYRRYKSVLEEDGKLLPEEHKVRMLCRRLSDAVFKRLVEITSSNEPEKTKYADLIRILDETFGSKATLFSKRYEVMRMAIRSGEDLIGYLDKVNAACDRTDYSSMEIGQFKALVFVSGLKTPECEE
;
A
#
# COMPACT_ATOMS: atom_id res chain seq x y z
N MET A 1 52.09 41.04 31.38
CA MET A 1 52.10 40.50 30.00
C MET A 1 50.87 39.63 29.66
N THR A 2 49.92 39.43 30.58
CA THR A 2 48.77 38.53 30.39
C THR A 2 47.51 39.18 29.80
N SER A 3 47.39 40.51 29.79
CA SER A 3 46.19 41.20 29.28
C SER A 3 46.15 41.33 27.75
N LYS A 4 47.30 41.22 27.06
CA LYS A 4 47.40 41.42 25.60
C LYS A 4 47.03 40.15 24.82
N ALA A 5 47.34 38.97 25.36
CA ALA A 5 47.02 37.68 24.75
C ALA A 5 45.51 37.37 24.77
N THR A 6 44.80 37.78 25.84
CA THR A 6 43.34 37.57 25.96
C THR A 6 42.55 38.49 25.04
N SER A 7 43.04 39.71 24.74
CA SER A 7 42.39 40.62 23.79
C SER A 7 42.59 40.19 22.34
N GLU A 8 43.77 39.67 21.97
CA GLU A 8 44.05 39.20 20.61
C GLU A 8 43.26 37.94 20.25
N THR A 9 43.07 37.02 21.22
CA THR A 9 42.27 35.81 21.02
C THR A 9 40.78 36.12 20.86
N LYS A 10 40.25 37.08 21.63
CA LYS A 10 38.84 37.49 21.57
C LYS A 10 38.50 38.25 20.28
N LEU A 11 39.42 39.09 19.79
CA LEU A 11 39.29 39.81 18.52
C LEU A 11 39.35 38.85 17.31
N SER A 12 40.14 37.77 17.42
CA SER A 12 40.23 36.70 16.43
C SER A 12 38.93 35.90 16.32
N ASP A 13 38.29 35.57 17.44
CA ASP A 13 37.03 34.82 17.44
C ASP A 13 35.85 35.66 16.91
N GLU A 14 35.80 36.95 17.26
CA GLU A 14 34.77 37.87 16.76
C GLU A 14 34.90 38.11 15.24
N SER A 15 36.14 38.15 14.72
CA SER A 15 36.42 38.19 13.29
C SER A 15 35.99 36.90 12.56
N ARG A 16 36.09 35.74 13.20
CA ARG A 16 35.66 34.45 12.62
C ARG A 16 34.14 34.32 12.58
N VAL A 17 33.45 34.77 13.63
CA VAL A 17 31.98 34.81 13.68
C VAL A 17 31.43 35.73 12.59
N SER A 18 32.02 36.92 12.42
CA SER A 18 31.61 37.85 11.35
C SER A 18 31.82 37.26 9.94
N GLN A 19 32.88 36.48 9.72
CA GLN A 19 33.09 35.76 8.46
C GLN A 19 32.04 34.67 8.23
N LEU A 20 31.67 33.92 9.27
CA LEU A 20 30.65 32.87 9.18
C LEU A 20 29.26 33.43 8.88
N GLU A 21 28.87 34.54 9.51
CA GLU A 21 27.60 35.22 9.25
C GLU A 21 27.51 35.72 7.80
N LYS A 22 28.62 36.25 7.27
CA LYS A 22 28.69 36.68 5.87
C LYS A 22 28.51 35.51 4.90
N ILE A 23 29.16 34.37 5.17
CA ILE A 23 29.03 33.16 4.35
C ILE A 23 27.60 32.62 4.40
N LEU A 24 26.97 32.60 5.58
CA LEU A 24 25.61 32.09 5.74
C LEU A 24 24.58 32.97 5.00
N LYS A 25 24.76 34.29 5.04
CA LYS A 25 23.91 35.23 4.30
C LYS A 25 24.07 35.07 2.79
N GLU A 26 25.30 34.90 2.30
CA GLU A 26 25.57 34.67 0.88
C GLU A 26 25.01 33.33 0.38
N GLN A 27 25.00 32.29 1.22
CA GLN A 27 24.32 31.02 0.91
C GLN A 27 22.80 31.16 0.85
N ALA A 28 22.19 31.93 1.76
CA ALA A 28 20.75 32.17 1.75
C ALA A 28 20.31 32.97 0.50
N GLU A 29 21.05 34.01 0.13
CA GLU A 29 20.80 34.79 -1.08
C GLU A 29 20.97 33.94 -2.35
N ARG A 30 21.97 33.04 -2.39
CA ARG A 30 22.15 32.10 -3.51
C ARG A 30 20.98 31.11 -3.62
N ALA A 31 20.52 30.56 -2.50
CA ALA A 31 19.38 29.64 -2.49
C ALA A 31 18.07 30.32 -2.92
N GLU A 32 17.84 31.58 -2.52
CA GLU A 32 16.68 32.34 -2.97
C GLU A 32 16.77 32.67 -4.47
N LYS A 33 17.96 33.00 -4.97
CA LYS A 33 18.19 33.23 -6.40
C LYS A 33 17.93 31.97 -7.22
N GLU A 34 18.44 30.82 -6.80
CA GLU A 34 18.17 29.52 -7.46
C GLU A 34 16.66 29.19 -7.45
N ARG A 35 15.96 29.46 -6.34
CA ARG A 35 14.52 29.25 -6.23
C ARG A 35 13.72 30.16 -7.16
N THR A 36 14.11 31.43 -7.28
CA THR A 36 13.45 32.39 -8.17
C THR A 36 13.70 32.07 -9.65
N GLU A 37 14.91 31.63 -10.00
CA GLU A 37 15.25 31.17 -11.36
C GLU A 37 14.46 29.90 -11.73
N LEU A 38 14.34 28.94 -10.81
CA LEU A 38 13.51 27.74 -11.02
C LEU A 38 12.03 28.10 -11.24
N MET A 39 11.50 29.04 -10.45
CA MET A 39 10.12 29.50 -10.58
C MET A 39 9.87 30.24 -11.90
N ALA A 40 10.83 31.05 -12.35
CA ALA A 40 10.76 31.72 -13.65
C ALA A 40 10.79 30.71 -14.81
N MET A 41 11.62 29.67 -14.72
CA MET A 41 11.68 28.59 -15.71
C MET A 41 10.36 27.80 -15.78
N LEU A 42 9.76 27.46 -14.64
CA LEU A 42 8.45 26.81 -14.57
C LEU A 42 7.36 27.66 -15.22
N LYS A 43 7.35 28.97 -14.96
CA LYS A 43 6.42 29.91 -15.59
C LYS A 43 6.62 29.97 -17.11
N GLN A 44 7.87 30.00 -17.58
CA GLN A 44 8.17 29.97 -19.01
C GLN A 44 7.69 28.66 -19.67
N GLN A 45 7.85 27.52 -19.00
CA GLN A 45 7.35 26.24 -19.50
C GLN A 45 5.82 26.23 -19.60
N ALA A 46 5.12 26.78 -18.61
CA ALA A 46 3.67 26.93 -18.64
C ALA A 46 3.19 27.87 -19.77
N ASP A 47 3.88 28.99 -19.98
CA ASP A 47 3.57 29.94 -21.05
C ASP A 47 3.82 29.34 -22.46
N LEU A 48 4.86 28.51 -22.61
CA LEU A 48 5.10 27.74 -23.85
C LEU A 48 4.00 26.71 -24.09
N LEU A 49 3.55 26.01 -23.04
CA LEU A 49 2.45 25.04 -23.14
C LEU A 49 1.14 25.72 -23.57
N ASN A 50 0.81 26.86 -22.97
CA ASN A 50 -0.36 27.66 -23.32
C ASN A 50 -0.30 28.23 -24.74
N LYS A 51 0.88 28.59 -25.24
CA LYS A 51 1.07 29.04 -26.63
C LYS A 51 0.92 27.91 -27.65
N LEU A 52 1.38 26.70 -27.32
CA LEU A 52 1.20 25.52 -28.17
C LEU A 52 -0.27 25.09 -28.24
N THR A 53 -1.02 25.17 -27.13
CA THR A 53 -2.47 24.88 -27.14
C THR A 53 -3.28 25.96 -27.84
N ALA A 54 -2.91 27.25 -27.72
CA ALA A 54 -3.57 28.34 -28.44
C ALA A 54 -3.32 28.30 -29.97
N ALA A 55 -2.12 27.89 -30.40
CA ALA A 55 -1.79 27.76 -31.82
C ALA A 55 -2.42 26.51 -32.48
N GLY A 56 -2.76 25.47 -31.70
CA GLY A 56 -3.36 24.23 -32.19
C GLY A 56 -4.84 24.33 -32.61
N ASN A 57 -5.55 25.41 -32.28
CA ASN A 57 -6.98 25.55 -32.56
C ASN A 57 -7.32 26.21 -33.91
N ALA A 58 -6.32 26.46 -34.78
CA ALA A 58 -6.54 27.08 -36.10
C ALA A 58 -6.47 26.10 -37.29
N SER A 59 -6.21 24.80 -37.08
CA SER A 59 -6.17 23.83 -38.18
C SER A 59 -6.91 22.56 -37.82
N GLY A 60 -8.02 22.33 -38.53
CA GLY A 60 -8.97 21.24 -38.28
C GLY A 60 -8.41 19.85 -38.59
N ASN A 61 -7.67 19.28 -37.65
CA ASN A 61 -7.48 17.84 -37.52
C ASN A 61 -7.93 17.39 -36.12
N PRO A 62 -8.59 16.23 -35.97
CA PRO A 62 -8.98 15.70 -34.68
C PRO A 62 -7.72 15.16 -33.99
N THR A 63 -6.94 16.06 -33.41
CA THR A 63 -5.89 15.65 -32.47
C THR A 63 -6.63 15.01 -31.31
N THR A 64 -6.38 13.72 -31.08
CA THR A 64 -6.85 12.97 -29.92
C THR A 64 -6.71 13.84 -28.69
N ILE A 65 -7.85 14.36 -28.21
CA ILE A 65 -7.96 14.97 -26.90
C ILE A 65 -7.64 13.83 -25.95
N MET A 66 -6.38 13.70 -25.54
CA MET A 66 -6.06 12.98 -24.31
C MET A 66 -6.94 13.67 -23.25
N PRO A 67 -7.89 12.96 -22.63
CA PRO A 67 -8.67 13.58 -21.57
C PRO A 67 -7.67 14.07 -20.54
N VAL A 68 -7.68 15.36 -20.21
CA VAL A 68 -7.01 15.82 -19.00
C VAL A 68 -7.71 15.08 -17.87
N LEU A 69 -7.09 13.99 -17.40
CA LEU A 69 -7.61 13.19 -16.31
C LEU A 69 -7.83 14.12 -15.12
N SER A 70 -8.98 14.00 -14.48
CA SER A 70 -9.28 14.80 -13.30
C SER A 70 -8.23 14.52 -12.20
N PRO A 71 -8.00 15.45 -11.25
CA PRO A 71 -7.12 15.19 -10.12
C PRO A 71 -7.48 13.89 -9.36
N GLU A 72 -8.77 13.57 -9.31
CA GLU A 72 -9.30 12.33 -8.71
C GLU A 72 -8.94 11.09 -9.53
N GLU A 73 -9.01 11.17 -10.86
CA GLU A 73 -8.60 10.08 -11.77
C GLU A 73 -7.08 9.86 -11.72
N ILE A 74 -6.29 10.93 -11.62
CA ILE A 74 -4.84 10.84 -11.44
C ILE A 74 -4.51 10.16 -10.11
N LEU A 75 -5.20 10.54 -9.03
CA LEU A 75 -5.04 9.91 -7.71
C LEU A 75 -5.47 8.44 -7.75
N ALA A 76 -6.63 8.13 -8.34
CA ALA A 76 -7.11 6.77 -8.51
C ALA A 76 -6.11 5.90 -9.29
N ASN A 77 -5.54 6.42 -10.38
CA ASN A 77 -4.54 5.70 -11.17
C ASN A 77 -3.23 5.51 -10.40
N THR A 78 -2.83 6.49 -9.59
CA THR A 78 -1.63 6.40 -8.74
C THR A 78 -1.80 5.33 -7.67
N ILE A 79 -2.93 5.32 -6.97
CA ILE A 79 -3.25 4.30 -5.96
C ILE A 79 -3.37 2.95 -6.66
N HIS A 80 -4.11 2.88 -7.77
CA HIS A 80 -4.24 1.69 -8.58
C HIS A 80 -2.87 1.10 -8.88
N ALA A 81 -1.91 1.88 -9.39
CA ALA A 81 -0.56 1.42 -9.72
C ALA A 81 0.22 0.81 -8.53
N LYS A 82 -0.10 1.19 -7.29
CA LYS A 82 0.50 0.61 -6.08
C LYS A 82 -0.15 -0.72 -5.67
N LEU A 83 -1.36 -1.00 -6.14
CA LEU A 83 -2.08 -2.25 -5.86
C LEU A 83 -1.61 -3.35 -6.81
N GLY A 84 -1.40 -4.56 -6.27
CA GLY A 84 -1.24 -5.76 -7.06
C GLY A 84 -2.59 -6.34 -7.46
N ASP A 85 -2.62 -7.15 -8.52
CA ASP A 85 -3.85 -7.83 -8.93
C ASP A 85 -4.30 -8.85 -7.88
N PHE A 86 -5.61 -9.01 -7.74
CA PHE A 86 -6.22 -9.98 -6.87
C PHE A 86 -6.73 -11.17 -7.67
N ASN A 87 -6.14 -12.33 -7.40
CA ASN A 87 -6.65 -13.63 -7.81
C ASN A 87 -7.11 -14.41 -6.59
N TYR A 88 -8.23 -15.13 -6.71
CA TYR A 88 -8.73 -15.97 -5.65
C TYR A 88 -8.21 -17.40 -5.81
N ASP A 89 -7.40 -17.83 -4.85
CA ASP A 89 -6.95 -19.21 -4.72
C ASP A 89 -6.92 -19.58 -3.22
N PRO A 90 -7.92 -20.33 -2.72
CA PRO A 90 -7.97 -20.68 -1.32
C PRO A 90 -6.85 -21.66 -0.89
N GLU A 91 -6.31 -22.47 -1.80
CA GLU A 91 -5.26 -23.46 -1.50
C GLU A 91 -3.88 -22.78 -1.41
N ALA A 92 -3.65 -21.77 -2.24
CA ALA A 92 -2.44 -20.93 -2.17
C ALA A 92 -2.54 -19.77 -1.17
N GLU A 93 -3.56 -19.75 -0.31
CA GLU A 93 -3.88 -18.67 0.64
C GLU A 93 -4.01 -17.28 -0.01
N SER A 94 -4.32 -17.23 -1.31
CA SER A 94 -4.61 -16.00 -2.04
C SER A 94 -6.08 -15.63 -1.83
N THR A 95 -6.40 -15.18 -0.62
CA THR A 95 -7.74 -14.77 -0.19
C THR A 95 -7.86 -13.26 -0.06
N PHE A 96 -9.08 -12.75 -0.14
CA PHE A 96 -9.33 -11.30 -0.12
C PHE A 96 -8.88 -10.65 1.19
N ASP A 97 -9.05 -11.32 2.34
CA ASP A 97 -8.62 -10.80 3.64
C ASP A 97 -7.09 -10.60 3.72
N VAL A 98 -6.32 -11.49 3.10
CA VAL A 98 -4.84 -11.39 3.04
C VAL A 98 -4.42 -10.26 2.11
N TRP A 99 -5.03 -10.18 0.91
CA TRP A 99 -4.75 -9.12 -0.05
C TRP A 99 -5.14 -7.74 0.49
N TYR A 100 -6.33 -7.61 1.09
CA TYR A 100 -6.80 -6.36 1.68
C TYR A 100 -5.89 -5.92 2.83
N ARG A 101 -5.47 -6.83 3.71
CA ARG A 101 -4.53 -6.51 4.81
C ARG A 101 -3.21 -5.95 4.29
N ARG A 102 -2.67 -6.51 3.19
CA ARG A 102 -1.43 -6.02 2.55
C ARG A 102 -1.58 -4.58 2.06
N TYR A 103 -2.72 -4.24 1.45
CA TYR A 103 -2.94 -2.93 0.84
C TYR A 103 -3.78 -1.98 1.69
N LYS A 104 -4.08 -2.33 2.95
CA LYS A 104 -4.98 -1.57 3.80
C LYS A 104 -4.59 -0.09 3.93
N SER A 105 -3.32 0.20 4.22
CA SER A 105 -2.82 1.58 4.31
C SER A 105 -2.95 2.31 2.97
N VAL A 106 -2.68 1.66 1.84
CA VAL A 106 -2.84 2.27 0.50
C VAL A 106 -4.32 2.57 0.21
N LEU A 107 -5.23 1.66 0.55
CA LEU A 107 -6.67 1.84 0.29
C LEU A 107 -7.31 2.87 1.22
N GLU A 108 -6.92 2.90 2.50
CA GLU A 108 -7.54 3.73 3.54
C GLU A 108 -6.86 5.10 3.71
N GLU A 109 -5.52 5.16 3.65
CA GLU A 109 -4.74 6.37 3.86
C GLU A 109 -4.53 7.14 2.55
N ASP A 110 -3.91 6.52 1.54
CA ASP A 110 -3.70 7.18 0.24
C ASP A 110 -5.04 7.42 -0.48
N GLY A 111 -5.98 6.48 -0.34
CA GLY A 111 -7.33 6.58 -0.87
C GLY A 111 -8.28 7.50 -0.09
N LYS A 112 -7.86 8.11 1.02
CA LYS A 112 -8.77 8.85 1.90
C LYS A 112 -9.55 9.97 1.19
N LEU A 113 -8.87 10.68 0.29
CA LEU A 113 -9.44 11.81 -0.47
C LEU A 113 -10.20 11.37 -1.72
N LEU A 114 -10.19 10.08 -2.05
CA LEU A 114 -10.80 9.57 -3.28
C LEU A 114 -12.32 9.39 -3.09
N PRO A 115 -13.16 9.88 -4.03
CA PRO A 115 -14.60 9.64 -3.98
C PRO A 115 -14.92 8.14 -3.95
N GLU A 116 -16.05 7.78 -3.35
CA GLU A 116 -16.45 6.38 -3.17
C GLU A 116 -16.56 5.62 -4.50
N GLU A 117 -17.13 6.25 -5.53
CA GLU A 117 -17.27 5.69 -6.87
C GLU A 117 -15.91 5.34 -7.50
N HIS A 118 -14.91 6.19 -7.31
CA HIS A 118 -13.56 5.98 -7.81
C HIS A 118 -12.86 4.84 -7.05
N LYS A 119 -13.10 4.70 -5.74
CA LYS A 119 -12.59 3.57 -4.94
C LYS A 119 -13.17 2.24 -5.41
N VAL A 120 -14.48 2.20 -5.63
CA VAL A 120 -15.20 1.03 -6.14
C VAL A 120 -14.66 0.63 -7.51
N ARG A 121 -14.59 1.57 -8.45
CA ARG A 121 -14.08 1.32 -9.80
C ARG A 121 -12.62 0.85 -9.78
N MET A 122 -11.78 1.47 -8.97
CA MET A 122 -10.37 1.07 -8.81
C MET A 122 -10.25 -0.35 -8.26
N LEU A 123 -11.06 -0.71 -7.26
CA LEU A 123 -11.02 -2.04 -6.68
C LEU A 123 -11.47 -3.10 -7.69
N CYS A 124 -12.56 -2.85 -8.41
CA CYS A 124 -13.05 -3.73 -9.48
C CYS A 124 -11.98 -3.99 -10.55
N ARG A 125 -11.20 -2.97 -10.93
CA ARG A 125 -10.11 -3.10 -11.92
C ARG A 125 -8.95 -3.99 -11.46
N ARG A 126 -8.78 -4.19 -10.14
CA ARG A 126 -7.74 -5.06 -9.58
C ARG A 126 -8.19 -6.49 -9.39
N LEU A 127 -9.47 -6.79 -9.58
CA LEU A 127 -9.95 -8.16 -9.56
C LEU A 127 -9.60 -8.83 -10.89
N SER A 128 -9.08 -10.05 -10.84
CA SER A 128 -8.96 -10.88 -12.04
C SER A 128 -10.32 -11.14 -12.70
N ASP A 129 -10.31 -11.45 -13.99
CA ASP A 129 -11.54 -11.70 -14.77
C ASP A 129 -12.45 -12.76 -14.11
N ALA A 130 -11.86 -13.82 -13.56
CA ALA A 130 -12.61 -14.89 -12.88
C ALA A 130 -13.31 -14.38 -11.61
N VAL A 131 -12.60 -13.59 -10.80
CA VAL A 131 -13.15 -12.99 -9.56
C VAL A 131 -14.21 -11.96 -9.90
N PHE A 132 -13.95 -11.08 -10.88
CA PHE A 132 -14.89 -10.05 -11.30
C PHE A 132 -16.18 -10.67 -11.89
N LYS A 133 -16.06 -11.70 -12.73
CA LYS A 133 -17.23 -12.43 -13.25
C LYS A 133 -18.09 -12.99 -12.12
N ARG A 134 -17.46 -13.61 -11.13
CA ARG A 134 -18.18 -14.16 -9.98
C ARG A 134 -18.81 -13.07 -9.11
N LEU A 135 -18.15 -11.92 -8.96
CA LEU A 135 -18.73 -10.75 -8.29
C LEU A 135 -19.98 -10.25 -9.02
N VAL A 136 -19.95 -10.16 -10.36
CA VAL A 136 -21.13 -9.80 -11.17
C VAL A 136 -22.28 -10.79 -10.97
N GLU A 137 -22.00 -12.09 -10.96
CA GLU A 137 -23.03 -13.12 -10.70
C GLU A 137 -23.69 -12.94 -9.32
N ILE A 138 -22.93 -12.56 -8.29
CA ILE A 138 -23.45 -12.35 -6.93
C ILE A 138 -24.21 -11.04 -6.83
N THR A 139 -23.71 -9.99 -7.46
CA THR A 139 -24.27 -8.65 -7.35
C THR A 139 -25.48 -8.44 -8.25
N SER A 140 -25.62 -9.20 -9.36
CA SER A 140 -26.74 -9.36 -10.33
C SER A 140 -27.89 -8.34 -10.35
N SER A 141 -28.47 -7.99 -9.21
CA SER A 141 -29.46 -6.92 -9.05
C SER A 141 -28.87 -5.50 -8.99
N ASN A 142 -27.59 -5.37 -8.64
CA ASN A 142 -26.84 -4.13 -8.52
C ASN A 142 -25.58 -4.29 -9.38
N GLU A 143 -25.30 -3.36 -10.27
CA GLU A 143 -24.03 -3.34 -10.99
C GLU A 143 -22.89 -3.19 -9.96
N PRO A 144 -21.79 -3.98 -10.02
CA PRO A 144 -20.73 -3.93 -9.01
C PRO A 144 -20.20 -2.51 -8.78
N GLU A 145 -20.16 -1.70 -9.86
CA GLU A 145 -19.70 -0.31 -9.85
C GLU A 145 -20.64 0.66 -9.12
N LYS A 146 -21.90 0.28 -8.89
CA LYS A 146 -22.91 1.08 -8.18
C LYS A 146 -23.08 0.65 -6.72
N THR A 147 -22.31 -0.34 -6.28
CA THR A 147 -22.34 -0.80 -4.89
C THR A 147 -21.53 0.16 -4.02
N LYS A 148 -21.99 0.42 -2.79
CA LYS A 148 -21.21 1.22 -1.84
C LYS A 148 -19.87 0.55 -1.55
N TYR A 149 -18.83 1.34 -1.33
CA TYR A 149 -17.49 0.79 -1.09
C TYR A 149 -17.45 -0.20 0.09
N ALA A 150 -18.11 0.14 1.20
CA ALA A 150 -18.18 -0.73 2.38
C ALA A 150 -18.90 -2.06 2.09
N ASP A 151 -19.98 -2.02 1.32
CA ASP A 151 -20.73 -3.21 0.92
C ASP A 151 -19.91 -4.08 -0.04
N LEU A 152 -19.16 -3.47 -0.96
CA LEU A 152 -18.27 -4.19 -1.87
C LEU A 152 -17.15 -4.91 -1.12
N ILE A 153 -16.48 -4.25 -0.17
CA ILE A 153 -15.47 -4.88 0.69
C ILE A 153 -16.08 -6.06 1.45
N ARG A 154 -17.28 -5.89 2.00
CA ARG A 154 -17.99 -6.96 2.72
C ARG A 154 -18.30 -8.15 1.81
N ILE A 155 -18.85 -7.92 0.61
CA ILE A 155 -19.15 -8.98 -0.35
C ILE A 155 -17.87 -9.72 -0.77
N LEU A 156 -16.78 -8.99 -1.01
CA LEU A 156 -15.50 -9.58 -1.40
C LEU A 156 -14.89 -10.42 -0.27
N ASP A 157 -14.97 -9.97 0.98
CA ASP A 157 -14.51 -10.72 2.14
C ASP A 157 -15.39 -11.96 2.42
N GLU A 158 -16.71 -11.79 2.38
CA GLU A 158 -17.65 -12.91 2.56
C GLU A 158 -17.52 -13.96 1.45
N THR A 159 -17.23 -13.56 0.21
CA THR A 159 -17.15 -14.47 -0.95
C THR A 159 -15.77 -15.07 -1.12
N PHE A 160 -14.73 -14.23 -1.12
CA PHE A 160 -13.35 -14.58 -1.48
C PHE A 160 -12.38 -14.49 -0.28
N GLY A 161 -12.87 -14.23 0.93
CA GLY A 161 -12.08 -14.35 2.14
C GLY A 161 -11.78 -15.81 2.51
N SER A 162 -10.86 -15.98 3.45
CA SER A 162 -10.52 -17.27 4.04
C SER A 162 -11.75 -17.99 4.60
N LYS A 163 -12.11 -19.14 4.04
CA LYS A 163 -13.17 -20.02 4.56
C LYS A 163 -12.74 -20.87 5.75
N ALA A 164 -11.44 -20.91 6.03
CA ALA A 164 -10.91 -21.65 7.15
C ALA A 164 -11.43 -21.07 8.48
N THR A 165 -12.14 -21.90 9.25
CA THR A 165 -12.59 -21.52 10.59
C THR A 165 -11.39 -21.34 11.51
N LEU A 166 -11.56 -20.60 12.61
CA LEU A 166 -10.50 -20.43 13.61
C LEU A 166 -10.04 -21.79 14.18
N PHE A 167 -10.97 -22.74 14.32
CA PHE A 167 -10.65 -24.12 14.71
C PHE A 167 -9.79 -24.82 13.65
N SER A 168 -10.17 -24.73 12.37
CA SER A 168 -9.39 -25.32 11.25
C SER A 168 -7.98 -24.74 11.20
N LYS A 169 -7.83 -23.42 11.31
CA LYS A 169 -6.51 -22.76 11.32
C LYS A 169 -5.63 -23.24 12.48
N ARG A 170 -6.18 -23.27 13.70
CA ARG A 170 -5.48 -23.79 14.89
C ARG A 170 -5.11 -25.26 14.73
N TYR A 171 -5.99 -26.05 14.14
CA TYR A 171 -5.77 -27.46 13.90
C TYR A 171 -4.64 -27.69 12.88
N GLU A 172 -4.59 -26.94 11.79
CA GLU A 172 -3.49 -27.02 10.81
C GLU A 172 -2.14 -26.70 11.46
N VAL A 173 -2.06 -25.64 12.27
CA VAL A 173 -0.84 -25.31 13.02
C VAL A 173 -0.42 -26.46 13.94
N MET A 174 -1.39 -27.07 14.63
CA MET A 174 -1.12 -28.18 15.55
C MET A 174 -0.65 -29.47 14.83
N ARG A 175 -0.98 -29.62 13.54
CA ARG A 175 -0.53 -30.72 12.70
C ARG A 175 0.77 -30.45 11.95
N MET A 176 1.33 -29.25 12.05
CA MET A 176 2.61 -28.95 11.41
C MET A 176 3.69 -29.91 11.93
N ALA A 177 4.44 -30.48 11.01
CA ALA A 177 5.56 -31.35 11.27
C ALA A 177 6.71 -30.96 10.35
N ILE A 178 7.94 -31.07 10.85
CA ILE A 178 9.14 -30.82 10.05
C ILE A 178 9.21 -31.85 8.91
N ARG A 179 9.41 -31.38 7.68
CA ARG A 179 9.53 -32.27 6.52
C ARG A 179 10.95 -32.81 6.38
N SER A 180 11.10 -33.93 5.68
CA SER A 180 12.42 -34.48 5.36
C SER A 180 13.25 -33.47 4.56
N GLY A 181 14.41 -33.09 5.09
CA GLY A 181 15.32 -32.11 4.46
C GLY A 181 14.99 -30.64 4.73
N GLU A 182 13.99 -30.33 5.54
CA GLU A 182 13.68 -28.95 5.97
C GLU A 182 14.60 -28.51 7.11
N ASP A 183 15.10 -27.27 7.06
CA ASP A 183 15.90 -26.71 8.14
C ASP A 183 15.01 -26.19 9.30
N LEU A 184 15.56 -26.22 10.52
CA LEU A 184 14.80 -25.88 11.72
C LEU A 184 14.38 -24.40 11.76
N ILE A 185 15.17 -23.50 11.19
CA ILE A 185 14.89 -22.05 11.22
C ILE A 185 13.74 -21.74 10.25
N GLY A 186 13.79 -22.26 9.03
CA GLY A 186 12.71 -22.15 8.06
C GLY A 186 11.42 -22.79 8.57
N TYR A 187 11.51 -23.92 9.28
CA TYR A 187 10.35 -24.52 9.95
C TYR A 187 9.80 -23.61 11.07
N LEU A 188 10.66 -23.04 11.91
CA LEU A 188 10.26 -22.09 12.96
C LEU A 188 9.57 -20.85 12.38
N ASP A 189 10.10 -20.30 11.29
CA ASP A 189 9.51 -19.15 10.61
C ASP A 189 8.09 -19.47 10.08
N LYS A 190 7.90 -20.67 9.54
CA LYS A 190 6.57 -21.14 9.13
C LYS A 190 5.62 -21.30 10.32
N VAL A 191 6.09 -21.88 11.43
CA VAL A 191 5.29 -22.02 12.65
C VAL A 191 4.86 -20.65 13.17
N ASN A 192 5.79 -19.69 13.25
CA ASN A 192 5.49 -18.32 13.69
C ASN A 192 4.45 -17.65 12.78
N ALA A 193 4.67 -17.68 11.46
CA ALA A 193 3.75 -17.09 10.49
C ALA A 193 2.35 -17.72 10.53
N ALA A 194 2.25 -19.01 10.84
CA ALA A 194 0.98 -19.70 10.98
C ALA A 194 0.30 -19.39 12.32
N CYS A 195 1.06 -19.36 13.43
CA CYS A 195 0.58 -19.02 14.77
C CYS A 195 -0.02 -17.61 14.85
N ASP A 196 0.56 -16.61 14.17
CA ASP A 196 0.05 -15.23 14.13
C ASP A 196 -1.42 -15.12 13.70
N ARG A 197 -1.91 -16.13 12.97
CA ARG A 197 -3.26 -16.15 12.38
C ARG A 197 -4.28 -16.93 13.21
N THR A 198 -3.85 -17.50 14.34
CA THR A 198 -4.68 -18.41 15.15
C THR A 198 -5.42 -17.74 16.30
N ASP A 199 -5.17 -16.44 16.53
CA ASP A 199 -5.67 -15.69 17.69
C ASP A 199 -5.62 -16.54 18.98
N TYR A 200 -4.41 -16.96 19.33
CA TYR A 200 -4.19 -17.85 20.46
C TYR A 200 -4.63 -17.22 21.79
N SER A 201 -4.52 -15.90 21.90
CA SER A 201 -4.91 -15.11 23.08
C SER A 201 -6.37 -15.30 23.50
N SER A 202 -7.27 -15.57 22.55
CA SER A 202 -8.70 -15.76 22.82
C SER A 202 -9.09 -17.22 23.04
N MET A 203 -8.13 -18.16 23.01
CA MET A 203 -8.44 -19.58 23.04
C MET A 203 -8.83 -20.08 24.44
N GLU A 204 -10.03 -20.61 24.56
CA GLU A 204 -10.49 -21.25 25.79
C GLU A 204 -9.90 -22.66 25.95
N ILE A 205 -9.79 -23.11 27.22
CA ILE A 205 -9.29 -24.45 27.54
C ILE A 205 -10.10 -25.58 26.87
N GLY A 206 -11.41 -25.38 26.68
CA GLY A 206 -12.26 -26.34 25.97
C GLY A 206 -11.89 -26.48 24.49
N GLN A 207 -11.58 -25.37 23.84
CA GLN A 207 -11.13 -25.34 22.44
C GLN A 207 -9.76 -26.00 22.29
N PHE A 208 -8.84 -25.73 23.22
CA PHE A 208 -7.54 -26.41 23.25
C PHE A 208 -7.67 -27.93 23.44
N LYS A 209 -8.51 -28.38 24.39
CA LYS A 209 -8.82 -29.80 24.59
C LYS A 209 -9.36 -30.46 23.32
N ALA A 210 -10.26 -29.78 22.61
CA ALA A 210 -10.81 -30.27 21.34
C ALA A 210 -9.72 -30.40 20.26
N LEU A 211 -8.80 -29.44 20.16
CA LEU A 211 -7.67 -29.51 19.22
C LEU A 211 -6.72 -30.67 19.55
N VAL A 212 -6.35 -30.86 20.81
CA VAL A 212 -5.54 -31.99 21.27
C VAL A 212 -6.25 -33.32 20.97
N PHE A 213 -7.55 -33.40 21.22
CA PHE A 213 -8.33 -34.60 20.93
C PHE A 213 -8.34 -34.92 19.43
N VAL A 214 -8.71 -33.96 18.58
CA VAL A 214 -8.83 -34.16 17.13
C VAL A 214 -7.45 -34.37 16.46
N SER A 215 -6.37 -33.80 16.99
CA SER A 215 -5.00 -34.07 16.49
C SER A 215 -4.48 -35.45 16.88
N GLY A 216 -4.99 -36.00 17.99
CA GLY A 216 -4.72 -37.38 18.41
C GLY A 216 -5.51 -38.44 17.62
N LEU A 217 -6.56 -38.05 16.89
CA LEU A 217 -7.30 -38.95 15.99
C LEU A 217 -6.46 -39.22 14.74
N LYS A 218 -5.47 -40.11 14.86
CA LYS A 218 -4.78 -40.65 13.69
C LYS A 218 -5.78 -41.46 12.88
N THR A 219 -6.10 -41.03 11.66
CA THR A 219 -6.59 -41.97 10.65
C THR A 219 -5.48 -42.98 10.43
N PRO A 220 -5.72 -44.30 10.56
CA PRO A 220 -4.74 -45.27 10.09
C PRO A 220 -4.50 -44.96 8.61
N GLU A 221 -3.27 -44.59 8.27
CA GLU A 221 -2.83 -44.51 6.89
C GLU A 221 -3.11 -45.90 6.31
N CYS A 222 -3.97 -45.98 5.28
CA CYS A 222 -3.97 -47.16 4.42
C CYS A 222 -2.59 -47.19 3.78
N GLU A 223 -1.69 -47.99 4.36
CA GLU A 223 -0.48 -48.42 3.70
C GLU A 223 -0.92 -49.23 2.46
N GLU A 224 -0.78 -48.64 1.26
CA GLU A 224 -0.80 -49.36 -0.02
C GLU A 224 0.57 -49.96 -0.33
#